data_AF-A0A2H0XWR9-F1
#
_entry.id   AF-A0A2H0XWR9-F1
#
_cell.length_a   1.000
_cell.length_b   1.000
_cell.length_c   1.000
_cell.angle_alpha   90.00
_cell.angle_beta   90.00
_cell.angle_gamma   90.00
#
_symmetry.space_group_name_H-M   'P 1'
#
loop_
_entity.id
_entity.type
_entity.pdbx_description
1 polymer ?
#
loop_
_entity_poly.entity_id
_entity_poly.type
_entity_poly.pdbx_seq_one_letter_code
_entity_poly.pdbx_strand_id
1 'polypeptide(L)'
;MNCFVRHCHVIAREDVNIFVTVNVAGSSMTGLVLKKCLHLAVSEICEIVRQEVERKRGGEKEKGAFAARDVIGNIPWPFRRPVFLFVKWWIFDMGLSFPFLKIPPDPFGSIMLTNIWTFGLQIGMVALFLMGKLPAVITIGKIEKKPVVVNDQVVIRDMLPLTGTFDHRIVDGYQAGVLARGTVRRLQDPEALDRPNPPTES
;
A
#
# COMPACT_ATOMS: atom_id res chain seq x y z
N MET A 1 -8.86 1.62 11.28
CA MET A 1 -8.60 1.40 9.84
C MET A 1 -7.75 0.16 9.54
N ASN A 2 -6.90 -0.33 10.45
CA ASN A 2 -6.05 -1.50 10.20
C ASN A 2 -6.81 -2.85 10.31
N CYS A 3 -7.74 -3.12 9.39
CA CYS A 3 -8.57 -4.32 9.41
C CYS A 3 -8.98 -4.75 8.00
N PHE A 4 -9.53 -5.96 7.87
CA PHE A 4 -10.06 -6.50 6.63
C PHE A 4 -11.34 -7.31 6.86
N VAL A 5 -12.15 -7.47 5.82
CA VAL A 5 -13.38 -8.28 5.89
C VAL A 5 -13.12 -9.70 5.43
N ARG A 6 -13.56 -10.67 6.24
CA ARG A 6 -13.51 -12.11 5.93
C ARG A 6 -14.76 -12.79 6.48
N HIS A 7 -15.47 -13.55 5.64
CA HIS A 7 -16.73 -14.22 6.00
C HIS A 7 -17.71 -13.30 6.75
N CYS A 8 -17.92 -12.09 6.23
CA CYS A 8 -18.78 -11.06 6.84
C CYS A 8 -18.33 -10.54 8.22
N HIS A 9 -17.15 -10.92 8.70
CA HIS A 9 -16.56 -10.39 9.93
C HIS A 9 -15.42 -9.43 9.62
N VAL A 10 -15.29 -8.37 10.43
CA VAL A 10 -14.17 -7.43 10.38
C VAL A 10 -13.07 -7.97 11.29
N ILE A 11 -11.91 -8.28 10.73
CA ILE A 11 -10.75 -8.81 11.44
C ILE A 11 -9.67 -7.72 11.51
N ALA A 12 -9.26 -7.38 12.73
CA ALA A 12 -8.14 -6.46 12.96
C ALA A 12 -6.80 -7.14 12.66
N ARG A 13 -5.84 -6.38 12.15
CA ARG A 13 -4.44 -6.83 12.01
C ARG A 13 -3.64 -6.38 13.23
N GLU A 14 -2.71 -7.21 13.68
CA GLU A 14 -1.84 -6.92 14.83
C GLU A 14 -0.86 -5.77 14.53
N ASP A 15 -0.20 -5.83 13.37
CA ASP A 15 0.78 -4.83 12.94
C ASP A 15 0.26 -3.98 11.78
N VAL A 16 0.80 -2.75 11.66
CA VAL A 16 0.61 -1.89 10.50
C VAL A 16 1.70 -2.19 9.48
N ASN A 17 1.33 -2.91 8.41
CA ASN A 17 2.21 -3.22 7.29
C ASN A 17 1.78 -2.40 6.08
N ILE A 18 2.71 -1.75 5.39
CA ILE A 18 2.38 -0.89 4.24
C ILE A 18 2.94 -1.53 2.98
N PHE A 19 2.07 -1.76 2.00
CA PHE A 19 2.50 -2.24 0.69
C PHE A 19 2.76 -1.06 -0.24
N VAL A 20 4.01 -0.87 -0.64
CA VAL A 20 4.46 0.23 -1.48
C VAL A 20 4.77 -0.30 -2.87
N THR A 21 4.23 0.34 -3.90
CA THR A 21 4.63 0.05 -5.29
C THR A 21 5.66 1.06 -5.75
N VAL A 22 6.82 0.56 -6.15
CA VAL A 22 7.95 1.35 -6.66
C VAL A 22 8.17 1.07 -8.13
N ASN A 23 8.50 2.11 -8.90
CA ASN A 23 8.83 1.95 -10.30
C ASN A 23 10.28 1.47 -10.44
N VAL A 24 10.48 0.28 -10.99
CA VAL A 24 11.79 -0.28 -11.29
C VAL A 24 12.02 -0.20 -12.81
N ALA A 25 12.97 0.64 -13.21
CA ALA A 25 13.44 0.78 -14.59
C ALA A 25 12.39 1.21 -15.64
N GLY A 26 11.29 1.86 -15.23
CA GLY A 26 10.35 2.53 -16.13
C GLY A 26 9.33 1.61 -16.81
N SER A 27 9.50 0.29 -16.75
CA SER A 27 8.66 -0.68 -17.47
C SER A 27 7.79 -1.56 -16.57
N SER A 28 8.15 -1.74 -15.29
CA SER A 28 7.35 -2.54 -14.34
C SER A 28 7.30 -1.93 -12.94
N MET A 29 6.10 -1.93 -12.36
CA MET A 29 5.88 -1.55 -10.97
C MET A 29 6.11 -2.76 -10.09
N THR A 30 7.05 -2.66 -9.15
CA THR A 30 7.32 -3.74 -8.22
C THR A 30 6.79 -3.41 -6.83
N GLY A 31 6.15 -4.40 -6.20
CA GLY A 31 5.57 -4.26 -4.87
C GLY A 31 6.52 -4.66 -3.75
N LEU A 32 6.64 -3.84 -2.72
CA LEU A 32 7.35 -4.11 -1.46
C LEU A 32 6.35 -4.07 -0.30
N VAL A 33 6.45 -5.01 0.63
CA VAL A 33 5.72 -4.93 1.91
C VAL A 33 6.68 -4.45 2.99
N LEU A 34 6.45 -3.24 3.49
CA LEU A 34 7.10 -2.72 4.68
C LEU A 34 6.38 -3.28 5.91
N LYS A 35 7.13 -3.87 6.85
CA LYS A 35 6.58 -4.48 8.05
C LYS A 35 6.73 -3.56 9.26
N LYS A 36 5.77 -3.61 10.18
CA LYS A 36 5.81 -2.89 11.48
C LYS A 36 6.11 -1.39 11.35
N CYS A 37 5.52 -0.74 10.35
CA CYS A 37 5.82 0.64 9.98
C CYS A 37 5.56 1.66 11.10
N LEU A 38 4.71 1.33 12.08
CA LEU A 38 4.41 2.24 13.19
C LEU A 38 5.63 2.51 14.08
N HIS A 39 6.54 1.54 14.19
CA HIS A 39 7.70 1.57 15.10
C HIS A 39 9.00 1.98 14.40
N LEU A 40 8.97 2.25 13.10
CA LEU A 40 10.15 2.61 12.32
C LEU A 40 10.21 4.11 12.09
N ALA A 41 11.41 4.68 12.14
CA ALA A 41 11.66 6.05 11.70
C ALA A 41 11.61 6.14 10.16
N VAL A 42 11.35 7.34 9.63
CA VAL A 42 11.35 7.54 8.17
C VAL A 42 12.72 7.23 7.55
N SER A 43 13.82 7.58 8.24
CA SER A 43 15.18 7.22 7.83
C SER A 43 15.38 5.71 7.66
N GLU A 44 14.90 4.90 8.61
CA GLU A 44 14.95 3.43 8.55
C GLU A 44 14.08 2.88 7.41
N ILE A 45 12.87 3.44 7.23
CA ILE A 45 11.98 3.07 6.13
C ILE A 45 12.66 3.35 4.78
N CYS A 46 13.28 4.52 4.62
CA CYS A 46 14.02 4.89 3.41
C CYS A 46 15.14 3.90 3.11
N GLU A 47 15.88 3.47 4.12
CA GLU A 47 16.96 2.49 3.98
C GLU A 47 16.42 1.12 3.55
N ILE A 48 15.36 0.63 4.20
CA ILE A 48 14.69 -0.64 3.84
C ILE A 48 14.17 -0.59 2.38
N VAL A 49 13.53 0.51 1.99
CA VAL A 49 13.02 0.69 0.62
C VAL A 49 14.16 0.70 -0.38
N ARG A 50 15.25 1.44 -0.10
CA ARG A 50 16.41 1.52 -0.99
C ARG A 50 17.06 0.15 -1.19
N GLN A 51 17.33 -0.57 -0.09
CA GLN A 51 17.90 -1.91 -0.14
C GLN A 51 17.02 -2.88 -0.94
N GLU A 52 15.70 -2.84 -0.75
CA GLU A 52 14.79 -3.70 -1.52
C GLU A 52 14.76 -3.33 -3.01
N VAL A 53 14.74 -2.03 -3.34
CA VAL A 53 14.75 -1.55 -4.73
C VAL A 53 16.04 -1.98 -5.42
N GLU A 54 17.19 -1.85 -4.78
CA GLU A 54 18.50 -2.28 -5.32
C GLU A 54 18.54 -3.78 -5.53
N ARG A 55 18.07 -4.56 -4.57
CA ARG A 55 17.96 -6.02 -4.66
C ARG A 55 17.12 -6.45 -5.85
N LYS A 56 16.00 -5.77 -6.11
CA LYS A 56 15.11 -6.06 -7.24
C LYS A 56 15.66 -5.58 -8.58
N ARG A 57 16.40 -4.46 -8.60
CA ARG A 57 17.18 -4.04 -9.78
C ARG A 57 18.29 -5.04 -10.13
N GLY A 58 18.85 -5.71 -9.12
CA GLY A 58 19.86 -6.77 -9.27
C GLY A 58 19.35 -8.10 -9.83
N GLY A 59 18.07 -8.19 -10.21
CA GLY A 59 17.50 -9.38 -10.87
C GLY A 59 17.00 -10.49 -9.93
N GLU A 60 16.89 -10.23 -8.62
CA GLU A 60 16.23 -11.19 -7.74
C GLU A 60 14.73 -11.30 -8.07
N LYS A 61 14.26 -12.54 -8.29
CA LYS A 61 12.86 -12.86 -8.58
C LYS A 61 11.94 -12.37 -7.46
N GLU A 62 10.78 -11.86 -7.85
CA GLU A 62 9.74 -11.35 -6.95
C GLU A 62 9.37 -12.40 -5.89
N LYS A 63 9.36 -12.03 -4.61
CA LYS A 63 8.95 -12.93 -3.52
C LYS A 63 7.46 -12.69 -3.19
N GLY A 64 6.73 -13.77 -2.87
CA GLY A 64 5.34 -13.70 -2.35
C GLY A 64 4.26 -13.76 -3.44
N ALA A 65 3.15 -13.04 -3.24
CA ALA A 65 1.95 -13.11 -4.10
C ALA A 65 2.18 -12.72 -5.57
N PHE A 66 3.29 -12.03 -5.87
CA PHE A 66 3.68 -11.71 -7.25
C PHE A 66 4.41 -12.86 -7.96
N ALA A 67 5.22 -13.68 -7.26
CA ALA A 67 5.75 -14.94 -7.82
C ALA A 67 4.64 -15.93 -8.19
N ALA A 68 3.49 -15.87 -7.51
CA ALA A 68 2.33 -16.67 -7.88
C ALA A 68 1.74 -16.25 -9.24
N ARG A 69 1.95 -15.01 -9.72
CA ARG A 69 1.52 -14.62 -11.09
C ARG A 69 2.24 -15.43 -12.15
N ASP A 70 3.54 -15.64 -12.01
CA ASP A 70 4.34 -16.41 -12.97
C ASP A 70 3.95 -17.89 -12.96
N VAL A 71 3.69 -18.45 -11.77
CA VAL A 71 3.23 -19.85 -11.62
C VAL A 71 1.82 -20.04 -12.20
N ILE A 72 0.91 -19.09 -11.97
CA ILE A 72 -0.45 -19.12 -12.53
C ILE A 72 -0.44 -18.88 -14.05
N GLY A 73 0.52 -18.09 -14.55
CA GLY A 73 0.69 -17.80 -15.97
C GLY A 73 1.04 -19.04 -16.80
N ASN A 74 1.72 -20.02 -16.20
CA ASN A 74 2.09 -21.28 -16.85
C ASN A 74 0.95 -22.31 -16.92
N ILE A 75 -0.22 -22.03 -16.34
CA ILE A 75 -1.37 -22.93 -16.36
C ILE A 75 -2.11 -22.80 -17.70
N PRO A 76 -2.40 -23.91 -18.41
CA PRO A 76 -3.18 -23.88 -19.63
C PRO A 76 -4.52 -23.14 -19.45
N TRP A 77 -4.93 -22.37 -20.47
CA TRP A 77 -6.11 -21.50 -20.44
C TRP A 77 -7.40 -22.13 -19.88
N PRO A 78 -7.78 -23.40 -20.19
CA PRO A 78 -9.05 -23.94 -19.69
C PRO A 78 -9.05 -24.17 -18.17
N PHE A 79 -7.88 -24.39 -17.56
CA PHE A 79 -7.75 -24.64 -16.12
C PHE A 79 -7.43 -23.37 -15.32
N ARG A 80 -7.00 -22.30 -15.97
CA ARG A 80 -6.56 -21.07 -15.31
C ARG A 80 -7.65 -20.44 -14.43
N ARG A 81 -8.88 -20.33 -14.93
CA ARG A 81 -10.01 -19.74 -14.17
C ARG A 81 -10.42 -20.58 -12.95
N PRO A 82 -10.72 -21.89 -13.06
CA PRO A 82 -11.09 -22.69 -11.90
C PRO A 82 -9.97 -22.79 -10.87
N VAL A 83 -8.71 -22.97 -11.30
CA VAL A 83 -7.56 -22.99 -10.39
C VAL A 83 -7.39 -21.64 -9.68
N PHE A 84 -7.51 -20.52 -10.40
CA PHE A 84 -7.44 -19.19 -9.80
C PHE A 84 -8.52 -18.98 -8.74
N LEU A 85 -9.77 -19.36 -9.02
CA LEU A 85 -10.87 -19.21 -8.07
C LEU A 85 -10.66 -20.10 -6.84
N PHE A 86 -10.17 -21.32 -7.03
CA PHE A 86 -9.83 -22.24 -5.93
C PHE A 86 -8.70 -21.67 -5.06
N VAL A 87 -7.58 -21.26 -5.66
CA VAL A 87 -6.44 -20.68 -4.93
C VAL A 87 -6.85 -19.40 -4.20
N LYS A 88 -7.64 -18.54 -4.84
CA LYS A 88 -8.18 -17.33 -4.21
C LYS A 88 -9.05 -17.69 -2.99
N TRP A 89 -9.97 -18.64 -3.15
CA TRP A 89 -10.83 -19.08 -2.07
C TRP A 89 -10.03 -19.71 -0.91
N TRP A 90 -9.06 -20.57 -1.22
CA TRP A 90 -8.21 -21.22 -0.22
C TRP A 90 -7.36 -20.21 0.57
N ILE A 91 -6.59 -19.36 -0.13
CA ILE A 91 -5.65 -18.45 0.54
C ILE A 91 -6.42 -17.34 1.25
N PHE A 92 -7.35 -16.67 0.56
CA PHE A 92 -7.95 -15.46 1.10
C PHE A 92 -9.21 -15.73 1.92
N ASP A 93 -10.06 -16.68 1.51
CA ASP A 93 -11.31 -16.95 2.23
C ASP A 93 -11.07 -17.96 3.37
N MET A 94 -10.34 -19.06 3.14
CA MET A 94 -9.96 -20.01 4.20
C MET A 94 -8.74 -19.59 5.03
N GLY A 95 -7.92 -18.63 4.58
CA GLY A 95 -6.78 -18.12 5.36
C GLY A 95 -5.70 -19.17 5.61
N LEU A 96 -5.67 -20.25 4.82
CA LEU A 96 -4.70 -21.33 4.93
C LEU A 96 -3.54 -21.03 3.99
N SER A 97 -2.35 -20.79 4.54
CA SER A 97 -1.12 -20.65 3.74
C SER A 97 -0.69 -22.01 3.20
N PHE A 98 -0.29 -22.07 1.94
CA PHE A 98 0.38 -23.26 1.40
C PHE A 98 1.84 -23.30 1.90
N PRO A 99 2.27 -24.33 2.65
CA PRO A 99 3.65 -24.44 3.13
C PRO A 99 4.68 -24.47 1.98
N PHE A 100 4.29 -25.05 0.84
CA PHE A 100 5.14 -25.15 -0.35
C PHE A 100 5.25 -23.84 -1.14
N LEU A 101 4.28 -22.92 -1.01
CA LEU A 101 4.23 -21.71 -1.83
C LEU A 101 4.83 -20.48 -1.12
N LYS A 102 5.21 -20.61 0.16
CA LYS A 102 5.81 -19.54 0.99
C LYS A 102 5.09 -18.19 0.88
N ILE A 103 3.77 -18.20 0.69
CA ILE A 103 2.97 -16.97 0.65
C ILE A 103 2.61 -16.60 2.10
N PRO A 104 2.98 -15.41 2.58
CA PRO A 104 2.59 -14.97 3.92
C PRO A 104 1.06 -14.82 4.01
N PRO A 105 0.46 -15.03 5.20
CA PRO A 105 -1.00 -14.93 5.39
C PRO A 105 -1.58 -13.57 4.99
N ASP A 106 -0.79 -12.49 5.12
CA ASP A 106 -1.12 -11.16 4.64
C ASP A 106 -0.04 -10.65 3.67
N PRO A 107 -0.20 -10.91 2.35
CA PRO A 107 0.80 -10.56 1.35
C PRO A 107 0.79 -9.09 0.94
N PHE A 108 -0.24 -8.32 1.31
CA PHE A 108 -0.39 -6.91 0.90
C PHE A 108 -0.50 -5.96 2.09
N GLY A 109 -0.56 -6.47 3.32
CA GLY A 109 -0.54 -5.66 4.52
C GLY A 109 -1.84 -4.91 4.76
N SER A 110 -1.71 -3.77 5.43
CA SER A 110 -2.77 -2.93 5.95
C SER A 110 -3.29 -1.91 4.95
N ILE A 111 -2.39 -1.22 4.23
CA ILE A 111 -2.73 -0.17 3.26
C ILE A 111 -1.75 -0.28 2.10
N MET A 112 -2.23 -0.04 0.89
CA MET A 112 -1.37 0.09 -0.29
C MET A 112 -1.09 1.56 -0.60
N LEU A 113 0.18 1.86 -0.83
CA LEU A 113 0.68 3.16 -1.26
C LEU A 113 1.28 3.05 -2.65
N THR A 114 0.81 3.87 -3.58
CA THR A 114 1.28 3.86 -4.96
C THR A 114 1.69 5.24 -5.44
N ASN A 115 2.83 5.30 -6.12
CA ASN A 115 3.35 6.49 -6.77
C ASN A 115 2.93 6.44 -8.23
N ILE A 116 2.17 7.45 -8.67
CA ILE A 116 1.78 7.61 -10.09
C ILE A 116 2.53 8.75 -10.77
N TRP A 117 3.20 9.62 -10.03
CA TRP A 117 3.90 10.77 -10.59
C TRP A 117 5.08 10.35 -11.48
N THR A 118 5.67 9.18 -11.25
CA THR A 118 6.71 8.62 -12.13
C THR A 118 6.19 8.37 -13.56
N PHE A 119 4.88 8.28 -13.75
CA PHE A 119 4.23 8.17 -15.06
C PHE A 119 3.72 9.52 -15.59
N GLY A 120 4.10 10.64 -14.96
CA GLY A 120 3.67 11.98 -15.35
C GLY A 120 2.25 12.34 -14.92
N LEU A 121 1.58 11.50 -14.12
CA LEU A 121 0.22 11.76 -13.65
C LEU A 121 0.22 12.69 -12.42
N GLN A 122 -0.61 13.74 -12.47
CA GLN A 122 -0.80 14.67 -11.36
C GLN A 122 -1.80 14.12 -10.34
N ILE A 123 -2.93 13.58 -10.81
CA ILE A 123 -4.01 13.03 -10.00
C ILE A 123 -4.42 11.71 -10.64
N GLY A 124 -4.70 10.68 -9.83
CA GLY A 124 -5.17 9.40 -10.33
C GLY A 124 -6.07 8.70 -9.33
N MET A 125 -7.21 8.23 -9.81
CA MET A 125 -8.11 7.39 -9.02
C MET A 125 -7.71 5.93 -9.22
N VAL A 126 -7.31 5.29 -8.13
CA VAL A 126 -6.89 3.88 -8.15
C VAL A 126 -8.04 2.99 -7.71
N ALA A 127 -8.15 1.82 -8.34
CA ALA A 127 -9.12 0.83 -7.90
C ALA A 127 -8.63 0.12 -6.63
N LEU A 128 -9.58 -0.31 -5.79
CA LEU A 128 -9.28 -1.22 -4.70
C LEU A 128 -8.72 -2.53 -5.27
N PHE A 129 -7.62 -2.98 -4.71
CA PHE A 129 -7.00 -4.23 -5.12
C PHE A 129 -7.74 -5.41 -4.46
N LEU A 130 -8.69 -5.99 -5.19
CA LEU A 130 -9.66 -6.95 -4.67
C LEU A 130 -9.02 -8.21 -4.05
N MET A 131 -7.86 -8.64 -4.57
CA MET A 131 -7.14 -9.77 -4.00
C MET A 131 -6.45 -9.43 -2.67
N GLY A 132 -6.13 -8.16 -2.42
CA GLY A 132 -5.35 -7.78 -1.24
C GLY A 132 -6.16 -7.58 0.04
N LYS A 133 -7.51 -7.60 -0.03
CA LYS A 133 -8.40 -7.30 1.11
C LYS A 133 -7.95 -6.06 1.90
N LEU A 134 -7.66 -5.00 1.14
CA LEU A 134 -7.14 -3.75 1.67
C LEU A 134 -8.31 -2.79 2.00
N PRO A 135 -8.33 -2.18 3.19
CA PRO A 135 -9.30 -1.16 3.57
C PRO A 135 -9.09 0.17 2.81
N ALA A 136 -7.88 0.42 2.32
CA ALA A 136 -7.55 1.63 1.57
C ALA A 136 -6.40 1.40 0.58
N VAL A 137 -6.48 2.10 -0.55
CA VAL A 137 -5.36 2.28 -1.50
C VAL A 137 -5.15 3.78 -1.68
N ILE A 138 -3.95 4.27 -1.37
CA ILE A 138 -3.57 5.67 -1.41
C ILE A 138 -2.59 5.91 -2.55
N THR A 139 -2.81 6.97 -3.29
CA THR A 139 -2.03 7.37 -4.46
C THR A 139 -1.37 8.71 -4.22
N ILE A 140 -0.06 8.73 -4.47
CA ILE A 140 0.79 9.91 -4.41
C ILE A 140 0.96 10.45 -5.82
N GLY A 141 0.42 11.63 -6.06
CA GLY A 141 0.57 12.37 -7.32
C GLY A 141 1.83 13.24 -7.35
N LYS A 142 1.94 14.06 -8.40
CA LYS A 142 3.12 14.91 -8.63
C LYS A 142 3.06 16.17 -7.77
N ILE A 143 4.17 16.50 -7.11
CA ILE A 143 4.32 17.79 -6.44
C ILE A 143 4.36 18.89 -7.49
N GLU A 144 3.50 19.89 -7.35
CA GLU A 144 3.42 21.01 -8.28
C GLU A 144 3.13 22.33 -7.56
N LYS A 145 3.66 23.42 -8.11
CA LYS A 145 3.43 24.76 -7.57
C LYS A 145 2.01 25.22 -7.90
N LYS A 146 1.22 25.54 -6.87
CA LYS A 146 -0.12 26.11 -7.03
C LYS A 146 -0.27 27.42 -6.26
N PRO A 147 -1.04 28.38 -6.80
CA PRO A 147 -1.49 29.52 -6.01
C PRO A 147 -2.50 29.04 -4.96
N VAL A 148 -2.24 29.35 -3.70
CA VAL A 148 -3.12 29.05 -2.57
C VAL A 148 -3.31 30.29 -1.70
N VAL A 149 -4.45 30.39 -1.04
CA VAL A 149 -4.73 31.50 -0.11
C VAL A 149 -4.25 31.10 1.29
N VAL A 150 -3.35 31.89 1.88
CA VAL A 150 -2.88 31.73 3.26
C VAL A 150 -2.91 33.10 3.91
N ASN A 151 -3.61 33.24 5.04
CA ASN A 151 -3.79 34.53 5.75
C ASN A 151 -4.25 35.65 4.80
N ASP A 152 -5.29 35.36 4.00
CA ASP A 152 -5.88 36.29 3.01
C ASP A 152 -4.92 36.77 1.90
N GLN A 153 -3.78 36.11 1.71
CA GLN A 153 -2.81 36.40 0.63
C GLN A 153 -2.67 35.22 -0.33
N VAL A 154 -2.60 35.50 -1.63
CA VAL A 154 -2.29 34.50 -2.65
C VAL A 154 -0.78 34.26 -2.66
N VAL A 155 -0.37 33.07 -2.24
CA VAL A 155 1.03 32.64 -2.21
C VAL A 155 1.22 31.39 -3.04
N ILE A 156 2.39 31.24 -3.67
CA ILE A 156 2.73 30.03 -4.41
C ILE A 156 3.30 29.00 -3.41
N ARG A 157 2.73 27.80 -3.38
CA ARG A 157 3.19 26.69 -2.54
C ARG A 157 3.35 25.41 -3.35
N ASP A 158 4.26 24.55 -2.91
CA ASP A 158 4.39 23.19 -3.42
C ASP A 158 3.26 22.34 -2.85
N MET A 159 2.38 21.86 -3.71
CA MET A 159 1.21 21.07 -3.34
C MET A 159 1.41 19.61 -3.74
N LEU A 160 1.23 18.70 -2.78
CA LEU A 160 1.24 17.26 -3.01
C LEU A 160 -0.21 16.73 -3.06
N PRO A 161 -0.74 16.41 -4.25
CA PRO A 161 -2.05 15.76 -4.35
C PRO A 161 -1.97 14.32 -3.84
N LEU A 162 -2.78 14.03 -2.81
CA LEU A 162 -3.02 12.69 -2.30
C LEU A 162 -4.46 12.31 -2.60
N THR A 163 -4.63 11.15 -3.23
CA THR A 163 -5.96 10.59 -3.53
C THR A 163 -6.05 9.19 -2.95
N GLY A 164 -7.23 8.78 -2.52
CA GLY A 164 -7.39 7.48 -1.88
C GLY A 164 -8.73 6.87 -2.19
N THR A 165 -8.74 5.57 -2.41
CA THR A 165 -9.95 4.77 -2.56
C THR A 165 -10.08 3.89 -1.33
N PHE A 166 -11.25 3.96 -0.70
CA PHE A 166 -11.53 3.31 0.57
C PHE A 166 -12.62 2.25 0.39
N ASP A 167 -12.46 1.13 1.08
CA ASP A 167 -13.52 0.13 1.17
C ASP A 167 -14.58 0.61 2.15
N HIS A 168 -15.73 1.03 1.61
CA HIS A 168 -16.81 1.63 2.40
C HIS A 168 -17.47 0.63 3.39
N ARG A 169 -17.14 -0.67 3.29
CA ARG A 169 -17.54 -1.68 4.28
C ARG A 169 -16.74 -1.58 5.58
N ILE A 170 -15.57 -0.94 5.52
CA ILE A 170 -14.61 -0.86 6.62
C ILE A 170 -14.41 0.59 7.08
N VAL A 171 -14.32 1.50 6.11
CA VAL A 171 -13.94 2.90 6.33
C VAL A 171 -15.10 3.81 5.92
N ASP A 172 -15.50 4.69 6.82
CA ASP A 172 -16.47 5.75 6.54
C ASP A 172 -15.79 7.11 6.31
N GLY A 173 -16.60 8.13 6.01
CA GLY A 173 -16.11 9.49 5.79
C GLY A 173 -15.43 10.11 7.02
N TYR A 174 -15.81 9.72 8.23
CA TYR A 174 -15.21 10.23 9.46
C TYR A 174 -13.77 9.70 9.60
N GLN A 175 -13.58 8.38 9.48
CA GLN A 175 -12.28 7.74 9.53
C GLN A 175 -11.35 8.24 8.41
N ALA A 176 -11.88 8.38 7.19
CA ALA A 176 -11.12 8.96 6.08
C ALA A 176 -10.68 10.40 6.38
N GLY A 177 -11.56 11.21 7.00
CA GLY A 177 -11.24 12.57 7.42
C GLY A 177 -10.17 12.64 8.52
N VAL A 178 -10.22 11.73 9.50
CA VAL A 178 -9.18 11.61 10.54
C VAL A 178 -7.83 11.25 9.92
N LEU A 179 -7.81 10.28 9.00
CA LEU A 179 -6.60 9.91 8.27
C LEU A 179 -6.05 11.10 7.47
N ALA A 180 -6.89 11.80 6.70
CA ALA A 180 -6.46 12.93 5.88
C ALA A 180 -5.85 14.06 6.74
N ARG A 181 -6.52 14.45 7.84
CA ARG A 181 -6.00 15.47 8.76
C ARG A 181 -4.71 15.03 9.44
N GLY A 182 -4.64 13.76 9.87
CA GLY A 182 -3.45 13.19 10.48
C GLY A 182 -2.25 13.20 9.53
N THR A 183 -2.47 12.83 8.26
CA THR A 183 -1.43 12.88 7.22
C THR A 183 -0.96 14.30 6.96
N VAL A 184 -1.88 15.26 6.79
CA VAL A 184 -1.52 16.67 6.58
C VAL A 184 -0.70 17.21 7.76
N ARG A 185 -1.15 16.99 9.00
CA ARG A 185 -0.45 17.42 10.21
C ARG A 185 0.96 16.83 10.28
N ARG A 186 1.12 15.55 9.96
CA ARG A 186 2.42 14.87 9.99
C ARG A 186 3.35 15.29 8.87
N LEU A 187 2.84 15.61 7.68
CA LEU A 187 3.66 16.11 6.58
C LEU A 187 4.10 17.57 6.76
N GLN A 188 3.37 18.35 7.56
CA GLN A 188 3.73 19.73 7.89
C GLN A 188 4.86 19.84 8.93
N ASP A 189 5.16 18.75 9.65
CA ASP A 189 6.25 18.67 10.62
C ASP A 189 7.16 17.47 10.30
N PRO A 190 8.10 17.63 9.34
CA PRO A 190 8.98 16.54 8.91
C PRO A 190 9.90 16.01 10.01
N GLU A 191 10.33 16.85 10.96
CA GLU A 191 11.24 16.44 12.03
C GLU A 191 10.59 15.43 12.98
N ALA A 192 9.27 15.54 13.19
CA ALA A 192 8.52 14.57 13.97
C ALA A 192 8.46 13.18 13.31
N LEU A 193 8.70 13.07 12.00
CA LEU A 193 8.67 11.80 11.26
C LEU A 193 9.93 10.95 11.44
N ASP A 194 11.05 11.57 11.83
CA ASP A 194 12.31 10.87 12.11
C ASP A 194 12.35 10.27 13.53
N ARG A 195 11.26 10.38 14.28
CA ARG A 195 11.09 9.72 15.58
C ARG A 195 10.09 8.57 15.44
N PRO A 196 10.34 7.40 16.04
CA PRO A 196 9.33 6.34 16.12
C PRO A 196 8.06 6.88 16.76
N ASN A 197 6.89 6.48 16.26
CA ASN A 197 5.66 6.91 16.90
C ASN A 197 5.61 6.35 18.34
N PRO A 198 5.15 7.15 19.32
CA PRO A 198 4.90 6.63 20.64
C PRO A 198 3.90 5.46 20.53
N PRO A 199 4.07 4.40 21.34
CA PRO A 199 3.13 3.30 21.36
C PRO A 199 1.72 3.85 21.60
N THR A 200 0.77 3.39 20.81
CA THR A 200 -0.63 3.77 20.99
C THR A 200 -1.13 3.00 22.21
N GLU A 201 -1.41 3.70 23.31
CA GLU A 201 -2.15 3.12 24.43
C GLU A 201 -3.53 2.70 23.91
N SER A 202 -3.80 1.40 24.03
CA SER A 202 -5.00 0.71 23.54
C SER A 202 -6.21 0.98 24.44
#